data_AF-A0A1V6GW25-F1
#
_entry.id   AF-A0A1V6GW25-F1
#
_cell.length_a   1.000
_cell.length_b   1.000
_cell.length_c   1.000
_cell.angle_alpha   90.00
_cell.angle_beta   90.00
_cell.angle_gamma   90.00
#
_symmetry.space_group_name_H-M   'P 1'
#
loop_
_entity.id
_entity.type
_entity.pdbx_description
1 polymer ?
#
loop_
_entity_poly.entity_id
_entity_poly.type
_entity_poly.pdbx_seq_one_letter_code
_entity_poly.pdbx_strand_id
1 'polypeptide(L)'
;MDMSNRTSSVMNAAPRFPDPQPSPALRAACRVAGRLSIGGLLALCLIASFPSFADQTWVGGAAGSWNDSANWSGGTVPAASEVVIFNTPDAVVSVDADTTIKLIRAYAPATLTLNSPLHIVNLGMQGTDIRADLVVNGPSTLDFSRNGTSTTDLLDLFVRNGATLTVNAKLTGANSGIETWAADNFMNGTYVFANPPTIFPTPSASCGAQSSRSPRWA
;
A
#
# COMPACT_ATOMS: atom_id res chain seq x y z
N MET A 1 -40.32 -5.28 -76.64
CA MET A 1 -39.52 -6.49 -76.90
C MET A 1 -39.49 -7.27 -75.60
N ASP A 2 -40.46 -8.17 -75.48
CA ASP A 2 -40.61 -9.15 -74.41
C ASP A 2 -40.20 -10.49 -75.00
N MET A 3 -39.22 -11.14 -74.39
CA MET A 3 -38.86 -12.53 -74.65
C MET A 3 -38.44 -13.17 -73.33
N SER A 4 -39.46 -13.52 -72.54
CA SER A 4 -39.40 -14.42 -71.40
C SER A 4 -38.84 -15.79 -71.80
N ASN A 5 -37.64 -16.14 -71.34
CA ASN A 5 -37.01 -17.43 -71.60
C ASN A 5 -37.50 -18.47 -70.57
N ARG A 6 -38.34 -19.40 -71.04
CA ARG A 6 -38.71 -20.62 -70.30
C ARG A 6 -37.53 -21.60 -70.34
N THR A 7 -37.00 -21.98 -69.19
CA THR A 7 -36.18 -23.19 -69.07
C THR A 7 -36.67 -24.04 -67.90
N SER A 8 -36.81 -25.32 -68.22
CA SER A 8 -37.46 -26.38 -67.49
C SER A 8 -36.59 -26.96 -66.38
N SER A 9 -37.26 -27.29 -65.26
CA SER A 9 -37.06 -28.46 -64.40
C SER A 9 -35.89 -29.39 -64.73
N VAL A 10 -34.89 -29.43 -63.84
CA VAL A 10 -34.22 -30.67 -63.44
C VAL A 10 -33.94 -30.60 -61.93
N MET A 11 -34.69 -31.37 -61.15
CA MET A 11 -34.31 -31.73 -59.78
C MET A 11 -33.07 -32.62 -59.86
N ASN A 12 -32.01 -32.28 -59.12
CA ASN A 12 -31.03 -33.28 -58.71
C ASN A 12 -30.72 -33.14 -57.22
N ALA A 13 -30.89 -34.24 -56.52
CA ALA A 13 -30.87 -34.34 -55.06
C ALA A 13 -29.48 -34.06 -54.50
N ALA A 14 -29.42 -33.27 -53.43
CA ALA A 14 -28.20 -33.13 -52.63
C ALA A 14 -27.88 -34.45 -51.90
N PRO A 15 -26.60 -34.86 -51.81
CA PRO A 15 -26.20 -36.05 -51.08
C PRO A 15 -26.47 -35.89 -49.58
N ARG A 16 -27.16 -36.88 -48.99
CA ARG A 16 -27.36 -37.00 -47.54
C ARG A 16 -26.00 -37.25 -46.88
N PHE A 17 -25.55 -36.31 -46.06
CA PHE A 17 -24.51 -36.58 -45.07
C PHE A 17 -25.12 -37.43 -43.94
N PRO A 18 -24.46 -38.50 -43.48
CA PRO A 18 -24.87 -39.19 -42.27
C PRO A 18 -24.62 -38.29 -41.05
N ASP A 19 -25.66 -38.01 -40.28
CA ASP A 19 -25.51 -37.40 -38.96
C ASP A 19 -24.69 -38.34 -38.06
N PRO A 20 -23.58 -37.89 -37.44
CA PRO A 20 -22.91 -38.68 -36.43
C PRO A 20 -23.80 -38.75 -35.18
N GLN A 21 -24.38 -39.93 -34.93
CA GLN A 21 -25.07 -40.24 -33.68
C GLN A 21 -24.05 -40.23 -32.52
N PRO A 22 -24.31 -39.50 -31.42
CA PRO A 22 -23.46 -39.58 -30.23
C PRO A 22 -23.62 -40.94 -29.54
N SER A 23 -22.48 -41.49 -29.10
CA SER A 23 -22.30 -42.82 -28.51
C SER A 23 -23.19 -43.08 -27.29
N PRO A 24 -23.61 -44.35 -27.02
CA PRO A 24 -24.59 -44.72 -25.99
C PRO A 24 -24.17 -44.52 -24.51
N ALA A 25 -23.05 -43.83 -24.24
CA ALA A 25 -22.57 -43.56 -22.88
C ALA A 25 -23.39 -42.48 -22.11
N LEU A 26 -24.35 -41.84 -22.77
CA LEU A 26 -25.18 -40.76 -22.19
C LEU A 26 -26.58 -41.22 -21.73
N ARG A 27 -26.77 -42.54 -21.52
CA ARG A 27 -28.06 -43.10 -21.03
C ARG A 27 -28.04 -43.62 -19.60
N ALA A 28 -26.97 -43.41 -18.85
CA ALA A 28 -26.85 -43.84 -17.45
C ALA A 28 -26.67 -42.67 -16.48
N ALA A 29 -27.56 -41.67 -16.51
CA ALA A 29 -27.59 -40.63 -15.49
C ALA A 29 -28.97 -39.97 -15.31
N CYS A 30 -30.07 -40.73 -15.43
CA CYS A 30 -31.38 -40.18 -15.11
C CYS A 30 -32.33 -41.23 -14.56
N ARG A 31 -32.03 -41.75 -13.36
CA ARG A 31 -33.03 -42.34 -12.43
C ARG A 31 -32.54 -42.30 -10.99
N VAL A 32 -32.41 -41.11 -10.40
CA VAL A 32 -32.68 -40.87 -8.97
C VAL A 32 -33.22 -39.45 -8.82
N ALA A 33 -34.43 -39.21 -9.35
CA ALA A 33 -35.23 -38.05 -8.98
C ALA A 33 -36.15 -38.50 -7.83
N GLY A 34 -35.66 -38.36 -6.60
CA GLY A 34 -36.37 -38.82 -5.40
C GLY A 34 -36.05 -37.92 -4.23
N ARG A 35 -36.81 -36.83 -4.11
CA ARG A 35 -37.06 -36.04 -2.89
C ARG A 35 -35.80 -35.53 -2.16
N LEU A 36 -35.34 -34.35 -2.56
CA LEU A 36 -34.67 -33.44 -1.62
C LEU A 36 -35.46 -32.13 -1.55
N SER A 37 -35.84 -31.81 -0.33
CA SER A 37 -36.80 -30.80 0.11
C SER A 37 -36.35 -29.38 -0.25
N ILE A 38 -37.32 -28.50 -0.48
CA ILE A 38 -37.21 -27.04 -0.73
C ILE A 38 -36.55 -26.25 0.43
N GLY A 39 -36.04 -26.91 1.48
CA GLY A 39 -35.53 -26.29 2.71
C GLY A 39 -34.01 -26.13 2.82
N GLY A 40 -33.25 -26.27 1.73
CA GLY A 40 -31.78 -26.40 1.79
C GLY A 40 -30.98 -25.37 0.99
N LEU A 41 -31.53 -24.19 0.69
CA LEU A 41 -30.82 -23.14 -0.06
C LEU A 41 -30.68 -21.84 0.75
N LEU A 42 -30.32 -21.95 2.02
CA LEU A 42 -29.61 -20.86 2.72
C LEU A 42 -28.15 -21.31 2.87
N ALA A 43 -27.45 -21.40 1.75
CA ALA A 43 -25.99 -21.46 1.77
C ALA A 43 -25.52 -20.07 2.22
N LEU A 44 -25.13 -20.02 3.49
CA LEU A 44 -24.42 -18.95 4.15
C LEU A 44 -23.30 -18.42 3.25
N CYS A 45 -23.57 -17.34 2.50
CA CYS A 45 -22.53 -16.48 1.95
C CYS A 45 -21.86 -15.79 3.14
N LEU A 46 -20.97 -16.50 3.82
CA LEU A 46 -19.99 -15.90 4.69
C LEU A 46 -19.08 -15.07 3.76
N ILE A 47 -19.39 -13.78 3.61
CA ILE A 47 -18.53 -12.87 2.86
C ILE A 47 -17.25 -12.77 3.68
N ALA A 48 -16.26 -13.58 3.33
CA ALA A 48 -14.90 -13.36 3.77
C ALA A 48 -14.51 -12.00 3.18
N SER A 49 -14.61 -10.94 3.98
CA SER A 49 -14.03 -9.65 3.65
C SER A 49 -12.52 -9.87 3.67
N PHE A 50 -11.96 -10.28 2.53
CA PHE A 50 -10.53 -10.26 2.36
C PHE A 50 -10.11 -8.79 2.43
N PRO A 51 -9.16 -8.40 3.30
CA PRO A 51 -8.61 -7.06 3.24
C PRO A 51 -8.03 -6.90 1.83
N SER A 52 -8.60 -6.00 1.04
CA SER A 52 -7.91 -5.57 -0.17
C SER A 52 -6.68 -4.83 0.28
N PHE A 53 -5.49 -5.23 -0.19
CA PHE A 53 -4.25 -4.49 -0.01
C PHE A 53 -4.25 -3.18 -0.81
N ALA A 54 -5.24 -2.34 -0.54
CA ALA A 54 -5.35 -1.02 -1.12
C ALA A 54 -4.65 -0.03 -0.19
N ASP A 55 -4.01 0.96 -0.78
CA ASP A 55 -3.47 2.08 -0.04
C ASP A 55 -4.58 2.74 0.80
N GLN A 56 -4.28 3.05 2.04
CA GLN A 56 -5.24 3.58 3.00
C GLN A 56 -5.11 5.09 3.08
N THR A 57 -6.20 5.79 2.84
CA THR A 57 -6.28 7.24 2.98
C THR A 57 -6.91 7.61 4.30
N TRP A 58 -6.29 8.52 5.03
CA TRP A 58 -6.84 9.10 6.24
C TRP A 58 -8.05 9.97 5.91
N VAL A 59 -9.23 9.58 6.41
CA VAL A 59 -10.50 10.30 6.20
C VAL A 59 -11.00 11.01 7.47
N GLY A 60 -10.38 10.75 8.63
CA GLY A 60 -10.68 11.45 9.90
C GLY A 60 -12.11 11.29 10.42
N GLY A 61 -12.78 10.16 10.11
CA GLY A 61 -14.19 9.93 10.42
C GLY A 61 -14.54 9.83 11.92
N ALA A 62 -13.62 9.39 12.77
CA ALA A 62 -13.73 9.27 14.23
C ALA A 62 -12.75 10.22 14.96
N ALA A 63 -12.59 10.07 16.28
CA ALA A 63 -11.50 10.71 17.02
C ALA A 63 -10.16 10.37 16.34
N GLY A 64 -9.14 11.24 16.44
CA GLY A 64 -7.89 11.17 15.66
C GLY A 64 -6.97 9.96 15.93
N SER A 65 -7.47 8.77 16.28
CA SER A 65 -6.67 7.57 16.49
C SER A 65 -6.40 6.82 15.17
N TRP A 66 -5.12 6.54 14.92
CA TRP A 66 -4.67 5.66 13.85
C TRP A 66 -5.30 4.27 13.93
N ASN A 67 -5.52 3.76 15.14
CA ASN A 67 -5.95 2.38 15.37
C ASN A 67 -7.48 2.21 15.27
N ASP A 68 -8.22 3.28 14.99
CA ASP A 68 -9.65 3.20 14.66
C ASP A 68 -9.83 3.03 13.14
N SER A 69 -10.43 1.91 12.75
CA SER A 69 -10.63 1.59 11.34
C SER A 69 -11.60 2.51 10.62
N ALA A 70 -12.46 3.24 11.34
CA ALA A 70 -13.37 4.25 10.79
C ALA A 70 -12.65 5.51 10.27
N ASN A 71 -11.38 5.71 10.65
CA ASN A 71 -10.56 6.81 10.15
C ASN A 71 -9.88 6.54 8.81
N TRP A 72 -10.05 5.34 8.25
CA TRP A 72 -9.38 4.91 7.02
C TRP A 72 -10.37 4.61 5.91
N SER A 73 -10.03 5.00 4.69
CA SER A 73 -10.90 4.85 3.51
C SER A 73 -11.34 3.40 3.24
N GLY A 74 -10.54 2.41 3.62
CA GLY A 74 -10.89 0.99 3.48
C GLY A 74 -11.71 0.41 4.63
N GLY A 75 -11.99 1.18 5.68
CA GLY A 75 -12.62 0.68 6.90
C GLY A 75 -11.74 -0.28 7.71
N THR A 76 -10.43 -0.26 7.47
CA THR A 76 -9.41 -1.11 8.09
C THR A 76 -8.18 -0.29 8.46
N VAL A 77 -7.52 -0.62 9.57
CA VAL A 77 -6.24 -0.01 9.95
C VAL A 77 -5.15 -0.43 8.95
N PRO A 78 -4.28 0.48 8.49
CA PRO A 78 -3.24 0.17 7.52
C PRO A 78 -2.32 -0.98 7.94
N ALA A 79 -2.06 -1.89 7.01
CA ALA A 79 -1.18 -3.04 7.18
C ALA A 79 0.22 -2.82 6.54
N ALA A 80 1.15 -3.74 6.83
CA ALA A 80 2.56 -3.64 6.45
C ALA A 80 2.84 -3.45 4.94
N SER A 81 1.94 -3.90 4.07
CA SER A 81 2.10 -3.78 2.61
C SER A 81 1.45 -2.52 2.02
N GLU A 82 0.75 -1.74 2.83
CA GLU A 82 -0.11 -0.64 2.36
C GLU A 82 0.61 0.71 2.49
N VAL A 83 0.36 1.59 1.52
CA VAL A 83 0.75 2.99 1.63
C VAL A 83 -0.28 3.75 2.44
N VAL A 84 0.18 4.58 3.36
CA VAL A 84 -0.64 5.52 4.12
C VAL A 84 -0.65 6.87 3.43
N ILE A 85 -1.85 7.41 3.20
CA ILE A 85 -2.04 8.66 2.47
C ILE A 85 -2.73 9.68 3.39
N PHE A 86 -2.07 10.80 3.65
CA PHE A 86 -2.64 11.98 4.29
C PHE A 86 -3.02 13.02 3.23
N ASN A 87 -4.32 13.18 2.98
CA ASN A 87 -4.86 14.22 2.09
C ASN A 87 -5.89 15.13 2.77
N THR A 88 -6.25 14.81 4.01
CA THR A 88 -7.10 15.65 4.86
C THR A 88 -6.25 16.76 5.47
N PRO A 89 -6.56 18.05 5.22
CA PRO A 89 -5.81 19.17 5.78
C PRO A 89 -5.80 19.17 7.31
N ASP A 90 -4.63 19.47 7.88
CA ASP A 90 -4.40 19.63 9.32
C ASP A 90 -4.80 18.39 10.14
N ALA A 91 -4.65 17.19 9.55
CA ALA A 91 -4.94 15.94 10.24
C ALA A 91 -4.07 15.79 11.50
N VAL A 92 -4.69 15.55 12.65
CA VAL A 92 -4.01 15.26 13.92
C VAL A 92 -4.28 13.81 14.29
N VAL A 93 -3.22 13.01 14.35
CA VAL A 93 -3.31 11.56 14.44
C VAL A 93 -2.47 11.00 15.59
N SER A 94 -3.07 10.21 16.48
CA SER A 94 -2.37 9.43 17.51
C SER A 94 -2.12 8.00 17.03
N VAL A 95 -0.88 7.52 17.18
CA VAL A 95 -0.51 6.13 16.90
C VAL A 95 -0.29 5.44 18.25
N ASP A 96 -1.27 4.67 18.67
CA ASP A 96 -1.37 4.14 20.04
C ASP A 96 -1.00 2.66 20.14
N ALA A 97 -0.88 1.96 19.01
CA ALA A 97 -0.37 0.59 18.94
C ALA A 97 0.80 0.45 17.95
N ASP A 98 1.67 -0.53 18.21
CA ASP A 98 2.78 -0.91 17.34
C ASP A 98 2.26 -1.23 15.94
N THR A 99 2.74 -0.49 14.95
CA THR A 99 2.21 -0.50 13.59
C THR A 99 3.34 -0.59 12.57
N THR A 100 3.18 -1.47 11.59
CA THR A 100 4.05 -1.53 10.40
C THR A 100 3.26 -1.13 9.16
N ILE A 101 3.85 -0.29 8.32
CA ILE A 101 3.32 0.13 7.01
C ILE A 101 4.42 0.13 5.95
N LYS A 102 4.03 0.28 4.69
CA LYS A 102 4.99 0.32 3.57
C LYS A 102 5.63 1.69 3.38
N LEU A 103 4.83 2.74 3.37
CA LEU A 103 5.26 4.12 3.04
C LEU A 103 4.24 5.13 3.56
N ILE A 104 4.69 6.34 3.90
CA ILE A 104 3.81 7.50 4.15
C ILE A 104 3.87 8.47 2.98
N ARG A 105 2.70 8.91 2.54
CA ARG A 105 2.53 9.97 1.55
C ARG A 105 1.67 11.10 2.12
N ALA A 106 2.22 12.30 2.17
CA ALA A 106 1.49 13.49 2.63
C ALA A 106 1.20 14.41 1.45
N TYR A 107 -0.08 14.60 1.13
CA TYR A 107 -0.58 15.59 0.16
C TYR A 107 -1.17 16.83 0.83
N ALA A 108 -1.49 16.75 2.12
CA ALA A 108 -1.92 17.88 2.95
C ALA A 108 -1.17 17.85 4.29
N PRO A 109 -1.06 19.00 4.99
CA PRO A 109 -0.36 19.06 6.27
C PRO A 109 -0.95 18.08 7.29
N ALA A 110 -0.09 17.37 8.02
CA ALA A 110 -0.53 16.42 9.04
C ALA A 110 0.45 16.36 10.22
N THR A 111 -0.07 16.03 11.40
CA THR A 111 0.70 15.80 12.61
C THR A 111 0.41 14.40 13.16
N LEU A 112 1.47 13.61 13.30
CA LEU A 112 1.47 12.31 13.95
C LEU A 112 2.00 12.44 15.37
N THR A 113 1.36 11.78 16.34
CA THR A 113 1.86 11.62 17.71
C THR A 113 2.04 10.13 17.99
N LEU A 114 3.30 9.70 18.10
CA LEU A 114 3.68 8.30 18.30
C LEU A 114 3.71 7.96 19.79
N ASN A 115 2.63 7.37 20.29
CA ASN A 115 2.57 6.77 21.63
C ASN A 115 3.06 5.31 21.62
N SER A 116 3.06 4.67 20.45
CA SER A 116 3.66 3.37 20.16
C SER A 116 4.54 3.43 18.90
N PRO A 117 5.43 2.44 18.68
CA PRO A 117 6.32 2.42 17.52
C PRO A 117 5.58 2.45 16.18
N LEU A 118 6.13 3.20 15.22
CA LEU A 118 5.71 3.16 13.82
C LEU A 118 6.89 2.72 12.96
N HIS A 119 6.73 1.57 12.30
CA HIS A 119 7.71 0.99 11.40
C HIS A 119 7.30 1.26 9.94
N ILE A 120 8.18 1.92 9.19
CA ILE A 120 8.04 2.11 7.75
C ILE A 120 9.01 1.15 7.07
N VAL A 121 8.43 0.15 6.41
CA VAL A 121 9.13 -1.03 5.93
C VAL A 121 8.79 -1.26 4.45
N ASN A 122 9.71 -0.91 3.55
CA ASN A 122 9.51 -1.11 2.11
C ASN A 122 10.59 -2.01 1.50
N LEU A 123 10.22 -2.85 0.55
CA LEU A 123 11.18 -3.64 -0.27
C LEU A 123 11.84 -2.75 -1.34
N GLY A 124 11.14 -1.69 -1.75
CA GLY A 124 11.64 -0.67 -2.69
C GLY A 124 12.54 0.36 -2.01
N MET A 125 13.00 1.35 -2.79
CA MET A 125 13.96 2.34 -2.29
C MET A 125 13.33 3.40 -1.37
N GLN A 126 12.01 3.63 -1.40
CA GLN A 126 11.40 4.80 -0.77
C GLN A 126 10.54 4.48 0.46
N GLY A 127 10.71 5.23 1.56
CA GLY A 127 9.88 5.16 2.78
C GLY A 127 8.90 6.31 2.95
N THR A 128 9.17 7.48 2.36
CA THR A 128 8.29 8.65 2.44
C THR A 128 8.14 9.36 1.10
N ASP A 129 6.98 9.97 0.87
CA ASP A 129 6.70 10.87 -0.26
C ASP A 129 5.95 12.11 0.27
N ILE A 130 6.70 13.03 0.87
CA ILE A 130 6.15 14.18 1.60
C ILE A 130 5.98 15.36 0.62
N ARG A 131 4.74 15.67 0.25
CA ARG A 131 4.40 16.79 -0.66
C ARG A 131 3.77 17.99 0.06
N ALA A 132 3.44 17.82 1.33
CA ALA A 132 2.99 18.85 2.26
C ALA A 132 3.58 18.55 3.64
N ASP A 133 3.60 19.53 4.52
CA ASP A 133 4.30 19.40 5.80
C ASP A 133 3.81 18.21 6.64
N LEU A 134 4.74 17.38 7.09
CA LEU A 134 4.46 16.28 8.00
C LEU A 134 5.28 16.46 9.27
N VAL A 135 4.59 16.52 10.41
CA VAL A 135 5.22 16.58 11.73
C VAL A 135 5.01 15.24 12.44
N VAL A 136 6.08 14.64 12.96
CA VAL A 136 6.05 13.40 13.72
C VAL A 136 6.58 13.66 15.13
N ASN A 137 5.68 13.62 16.11
CA ASN A 137 5.93 13.85 17.53
C ASN A 137 5.78 12.55 18.32
N GLY A 138 5.98 12.65 19.64
CA GLY A 138 5.63 11.61 20.59
C GLY A 138 6.84 10.96 21.24
N PRO A 139 6.63 10.24 22.36
CA PRO A 139 7.71 9.61 23.12
C PRO A 139 8.27 8.33 22.48
N SER A 140 7.57 7.76 21.48
CA SER A 140 7.96 6.49 20.87
C SER A 140 8.90 6.66 19.66
N THR A 141 9.15 5.57 18.95
CA THR A 141 10.06 5.51 17.81
C THR A 141 9.36 5.59 16.46
N LEU A 142 9.93 6.38 15.55
CA LEU A 142 9.74 6.25 14.12
C LEU A 142 10.91 5.44 13.57
N ASP A 143 10.63 4.25 13.07
CA ASP A 143 11.63 3.31 12.56
C ASP A 143 11.52 3.16 11.05
N PHE A 144 12.65 3.27 10.36
CA PHE A 144 12.73 3.02 8.93
C PHE A 144 13.59 1.78 8.68
N SER A 145 13.07 0.82 7.93
CA SER A 145 13.88 -0.31 7.48
C SER A 145 13.50 -0.71 6.06
N ARG A 146 14.49 -1.21 5.33
CA ARG A 146 14.22 -1.92 4.09
C ARG A 146 13.93 -3.37 4.44
N ASN A 147 12.79 -3.91 3.98
CA ASN A 147 12.57 -5.35 4.12
C ASN A 147 13.57 -6.07 3.21
N GLY A 148 14.50 -6.86 3.75
CA GLY A 148 15.54 -7.50 2.97
C GLY A 148 16.74 -7.93 3.80
N THR A 149 17.72 -8.56 3.16
CA THR A 149 18.96 -9.02 3.79
C THR A 149 20.11 -8.02 3.69
N SER A 150 19.93 -6.90 2.97
CA SER A 150 20.97 -5.90 2.80
C SER A 150 21.12 -5.06 4.06
N THR A 151 22.33 -5.03 4.60
CA THR A 151 22.73 -4.14 5.71
C THR A 151 23.32 -2.81 5.22
N THR A 152 23.38 -2.61 3.90
CA THR A 152 23.93 -1.41 3.26
C THR A 152 22.88 -0.61 2.50
N ASP A 153 21.70 -1.18 2.26
CA ASP A 153 20.65 -0.52 1.49
C ASP A 153 19.76 0.30 2.42
N LEU A 154 19.96 1.60 2.38
CA LEU A 154 19.17 2.59 3.10
C LEU A 154 17.75 2.68 2.50
N LEU A 155 16.79 3.09 3.33
CA LEU A 155 15.49 3.50 2.84
C LEU A 155 15.51 5.01 2.57
N ASP A 156 15.19 5.41 1.35
CA ASP A 156 15.12 6.79 0.91
C ASP A 156 13.94 7.50 1.56
N LEU A 157 14.21 8.63 2.19
CA LEU A 157 13.19 9.61 2.53
C LEU A 157 13.08 10.59 1.37
N PHE A 158 11.90 10.68 0.76
CA PHE A 158 11.62 11.75 -0.20
C PHE A 158 10.74 12.81 0.45
N VAL A 159 11.23 14.05 0.39
CA VAL A 159 10.48 15.27 0.72
C VAL A 159 10.56 16.19 -0.49
N ARG A 160 9.40 16.57 -1.02
CA ARG A 160 9.29 17.41 -2.20
C ARG A 160 9.67 18.85 -1.89
N ASN A 161 10.09 19.57 -2.91
CA ASN A 161 10.32 21.01 -2.83
C ASN A 161 9.09 21.75 -2.27
N GLY A 162 9.33 22.62 -1.29
CA GLY A 162 8.30 23.38 -0.59
C GLY A 162 7.62 22.65 0.57
N ALA A 163 7.92 21.37 0.79
CA ALA A 163 7.41 20.60 1.93
C ALA A 163 8.50 20.38 2.99
N THR A 164 8.07 20.15 4.22
CA THR A 164 8.93 19.86 5.37
C THR A 164 8.53 18.55 6.04
N LEU A 165 9.50 17.65 6.24
CA LEU A 165 9.37 16.54 7.19
C LEU A 165 10.03 16.94 8.50
N THR A 166 9.25 17.09 9.56
CA THR A 166 9.74 17.32 10.92
C THR A 166 9.59 16.06 11.76
N VAL A 167 10.68 15.57 12.34
CA VAL A 167 10.67 14.42 13.26
C VAL A 167 11.22 14.86 14.61
N ASN A 168 10.30 14.93 15.57
CA ASN A 168 10.54 15.18 16.99
C ASN A 168 10.46 13.88 17.82
N ALA A 169 9.90 12.80 17.25
CA ALA A 169 9.93 11.45 17.84
C ALA A 169 11.30 10.78 17.70
N LYS A 170 11.53 9.70 18.46
CA LYS A 170 12.80 8.96 18.39
C LYS A 170 13.00 8.32 17.02
N LEU A 171 14.00 8.77 16.28
CA LEU A 171 14.31 8.20 14.96
C LEU A 171 15.22 6.97 15.12
N THR A 172 14.83 5.84 14.52
CA THR A 172 15.63 4.62 14.42
C THR A 172 15.68 4.11 12.99
N GLY A 173 16.67 3.26 12.70
CA GLY A 173 16.66 2.46 11.47
C GLY A 173 17.28 1.11 11.75
N ALA A 174 16.48 0.06 11.66
CA ALA A 174 16.98 -1.30 11.85
C ALA A 174 17.91 -1.68 10.68
N ASN A 175 19.16 -2.01 11.01
CA ASN A 175 20.15 -2.71 10.17
C ASN A 175 20.67 -2.02 8.90
N SER A 176 20.03 -0.97 8.38
CA SER A 176 20.54 -0.27 7.20
C SER A 176 20.70 1.23 7.38
N GLY A 177 19.83 1.91 8.13
CA GLY A 177 19.89 3.37 8.32
C GLY A 177 18.94 4.11 7.38
N ILE A 178 19.12 5.43 7.26
CA ILE A 178 18.25 6.33 6.49
C ILE A 178 19.07 7.08 5.44
N GLU A 179 18.53 7.20 4.23
CA GLU A 179 19.09 8.04 3.16
C GLU A 179 18.16 9.22 2.87
N THR A 180 18.69 10.44 2.90
CA THR A 180 17.96 11.60 2.37
C THR A 180 18.30 11.71 0.90
N TRP A 181 17.31 11.54 0.03
CA TRP A 181 17.54 11.61 -1.41
C TRP A 181 17.24 13.01 -1.94
N ALA A 182 18.24 13.62 -2.58
CA ALA A 182 18.10 14.87 -3.31
C ALA A 182 18.57 14.63 -4.75
N ALA A 183 17.64 14.22 -5.62
CA ALA A 183 17.83 14.34 -7.06
C ALA A 183 16.93 15.47 -7.55
N ASP A 184 17.49 16.32 -8.42
CA ASP A 184 16.80 17.43 -9.10
C ASP A 184 16.07 18.43 -8.18
N ASN A 185 15.42 19.44 -8.78
CA ASN A 185 14.71 20.49 -8.04
C ASN A 185 13.39 20.00 -7.39
N PHE A 186 13.00 18.73 -7.61
CA PHE A 186 11.74 18.18 -7.14
C PHE A 186 11.85 17.53 -5.76
N MET A 187 13.03 17.04 -5.37
CA MET A 187 13.31 16.41 -4.06
C MET A 187 14.13 17.29 -3.11
N ASN A 188 14.04 18.62 -3.27
CA ASN A 188 14.76 19.59 -2.45
C ASN A 188 13.91 20.11 -1.27
N GLY A 189 13.15 19.23 -0.64
CA GLY A 189 12.37 19.54 0.56
C GLY A 189 13.23 19.71 1.81
N THR A 190 12.60 20.14 2.91
CA THR A 190 13.29 20.36 4.19
C THR A 190 13.13 19.14 5.11
N TYR A 191 14.24 18.71 5.71
CA TYR A 191 14.26 17.69 6.75
C TYR A 191 14.64 18.35 8.08
N VAL A 192 13.78 18.23 9.09
CA VAL A 192 14.02 18.75 10.44
C VAL A 192 14.02 17.58 11.42
N PHE A 193 15.20 17.19 11.88
CA PHE A 193 15.34 16.16 12.91
C PHE A 193 15.65 16.84 14.25
N ALA A 194 14.62 17.04 15.07
CA ALA A 194 14.70 17.74 16.36
C ALA A 194 14.40 16.83 17.56
N ASN A 195 14.48 15.51 17.35
CA ASN A 195 14.31 14.46 18.36
C ASN A 195 15.21 14.64 19.62
N PRO A 196 14.75 14.32 20.85
CA PRO A 196 15.64 14.04 21.99
C PRO A 196 16.74 13.01 21.63
N PRO A 197 17.91 12.96 22.30
CA PRO A 197 19.13 12.30 21.78
C PRO A 197 18.88 10.97 21.06
N THR A 198 19.05 10.96 19.73
CA THR A 198 18.98 9.77 18.87
C THR A 198 20.08 8.78 19.24
N ILE A 199 19.74 7.51 19.44
CA ILE A 199 20.71 6.42 19.54
C ILE A 199 20.56 5.60 18.26
N PHE A 200 21.41 5.87 17.26
CA PHE A 200 21.60 4.91 16.18
C PHE A 200 22.47 3.77 16.74
N PRO A 201 22.00 2.52 16.76
CA PRO A 201 22.88 1.40 17.09
C PRO A 201 23.97 1.35 16.01
N THR A 202 25.16 1.84 16.33
CA THR A 202 26.31 1.81 15.42
C THR A 202 26.61 0.35 15.06
N PRO A 203 26.73 -0.05 13.78
CA PRO A 203 27.75 -1.05 13.48
C PRO A 203 29.08 -0.36 13.77
N SER A 204 29.95 -0.99 14.56
CA SER A 204 31.24 -0.44 14.96
C SER A 204 32.04 0.14 13.78
N ALA A 205 31.98 1.46 13.59
CA ALA A 205 32.90 2.24 12.77
C ALA A 205 32.89 3.69 13.27
N SER A 206 34.02 4.10 13.82
CA SER A 206 34.31 5.41 14.37
C SER A 206 34.06 6.54 13.36
N CYS A 207 33.19 7.49 13.69
CA CYS A 207 33.19 8.80 13.05
C CYS A 207 33.99 9.77 13.96
N GLY A 208 35.16 10.19 13.48
CA GLY A 208 35.99 11.18 14.15
C GLY A 208 35.27 12.51 14.21
N ALA A 209 34.99 12.99 15.42
CA ALA A 209 34.54 14.35 15.65
C ALA A 209 35.65 15.32 15.22
N GLN A 210 35.50 15.98 14.06
CA GLN A 210 36.21 17.24 13.83
C GLN A 210 35.45 18.35 14.55
N SER A 211 35.85 18.62 15.79
CA SER A 211 35.48 19.86 16.48
C SER A 211 36.02 21.05 15.68
N SER A 212 35.15 21.97 15.32
CA SER A 212 35.49 23.24 14.71
C SER A 212 36.53 23.98 15.57
N ARG A 213 37.71 24.26 14.99
CA ARG A 213 38.69 25.17 15.61
C ARG A 213 38.20 26.60 15.41
N SER A 214 38.05 27.33 16.50
CA SER A 214 37.82 28.77 16.53
C SER A 214 39.00 29.53 15.88
N PRO A 215 38.75 30.60 15.10
CA PRO A 215 39.83 31.43 14.58
C PRO A 215 40.39 32.30 15.72
N ARG A 216 41.68 32.12 16.02
CA ARG A 216 42.43 33.09 16.84
C ARG A 216 42.85 34.23 15.92
N TRP A 217 42.38 35.43 16.23
CA TRP A 217 42.95 36.67 15.72
C TRP A 217 44.28 36.91 16.44
N ALA A 218 45.34 37.15 15.67
CA ALA A 218 46.55 37.83 16.09
C ALA A 218 46.62 39.13 15.30
#